data_AF-A0A831XQY9-F1
#
_entry.id   AF-A0A831XQY9-F1
#
_cell.length_a   1.000
_cell.length_b   1.000
_cell.length_c   1.000
_cell.angle_alpha   90.00
_cell.angle_beta   90.00
_cell.angle_gamma   90.00
#
_symmetry.space_group_name_H-M   'P 1'
#
loop_
_entity.id
_entity.type
_entity.pdbx_description
1 polymer ?
#
loop_
_entity_poly.entity_id
_entity_poly.type
_entity_poly.pdbx_seq_one_letter_code
_entity_poly.pdbx_strand_id
1 'polypeptide(L)'
;MRSIKRKRPLRRQIAEVPAGIDLTALASRVVYEGSPEHKRYPYHGRPPGLRADASDCDKAHIGRDAEFVAWLREALLNGHIGAPWEGDFPRYLWRREGDVVYEARLTNREQGAYKGYPLKDEMELPEGI
;
A
#
# COMPACT_ATOMS: atom_id res chain seq x y z
N MET A 1 19.34 -19.26 -25.13
CA MET A 1 19.78 -17.93 -24.65
C MET A 1 19.14 -17.68 -23.29
N ARG A 2 19.92 -17.66 -22.20
CA ARG A 2 19.41 -17.31 -20.86
C ARG A 2 19.11 -15.81 -20.85
N SER A 3 17.82 -15.43 -20.82
CA SER A 3 17.42 -14.03 -20.62
C SER A 3 18.15 -13.49 -19.40
N ILE A 4 18.97 -12.46 -19.62
CA ILE A 4 19.55 -11.63 -18.57
C ILE A 4 18.35 -11.13 -17.77
N LYS A 5 18.10 -11.71 -16.59
CA LYS A 5 17.10 -11.20 -15.65
C LYS A 5 17.50 -9.76 -15.40
N ARG A 6 16.82 -8.81 -16.05
CA ARG A 6 16.99 -7.38 -15.77
C ARG A 6 16.84 -7.29 -14.26
N LYS A 7 17.89 -6.89 -13.53
CA LYS A 7 17.79 -6.53 -12.12
C LYS A 7 16.68 -5.49 -12.07
N ARG A 8 15.47 -5.92 -11.69
CA ARG A 8 14.37 -4.99 -11.46
C ARG A 8 14.92 -4.02 -10.42
N PRO A 9 14.88 -2.70 -10.66
CA PRO A 9 15.33 -1.72 -9.67
C PRO A 9 14.64 -2.09 -8.36
N LEU A 10 15.40 -2.17 -7.26
CA LEU A 10 15.01 -2.69 -5.95
C LEU A 10 13.62 -2.14 -5.57
N ARG A 11 12.57 -2.87 -5.94
CA ARG A 11 11.19 -2.49 -5.68
C ARG A 11 10.93 -3.02 -4.29
N ARG A 12 10.60 -2.12 -3.36
CA ARG A 12 10.18 -2.42 -1.98
C ARG A 12 11.34 -2.64 -1.03
N GLN A 13 12.16 -1.60 -0.84
CA GLN A 13 13.01 -1.51 0.35
C GLN A 13 12.31 -0.62 1.38
N ILE A 14 12.42 -0.98 2.64
CA ILE A 14 12.06 -0.09 3.74
C ILE A 14 12.91 1.16 3.60
N ALA A 15 12.26 2.30 3.51
CA ALA A 15 12.91 3.60 3.41
C ALA A 15 13.09 4.19 4.80
N GLU A 16 14.17 4.94 4.97
CA GLU A 16 14.36 5.75 6.17
C GLU A 16 13.38 6.93 6.18
N VAL A 17 13.00 7.32 7.39
CA VAL A 17 12.17 8.50 7.63
C VAL A 17 13.02 9.76 7.42
N PRO A 18 12.59 10.72 6.59
CA PRO A 18 13.30 11.98 6.42
C PRO A 18 13.39 12.72 7.76
N ALA A 19 14.51 13.40 7.99
CA ALA A 19 14.70 14.21 9.19
C ALA A 19 13.58 15.28 9.28
N GLY A 20 12.90 15.35 10.43
CA GLY A 20 11.83 16.30 10.70
C GLY A 20 10.41 15.80 10.40
N ILE A 21 10.24 14.56 9.92
CA ILE A 21 8.91 13.94 9.77
C ILE A 21 8.51 13.24 11.06
N ASP A 22 7.39 13.68 11.65
CA ASP A 22 6.76 12.99 12.76
C ASP A 22 5.75 11.96 12.23
N LEU A 23 6.09 10.67 12.34
CA LEU A 23 5.25 9.57 11.85
C LEU A 23 3.91 9.49 12.56
N THR A 24 3.81 9.92 13.82
CA THR A 24 2.57 9.89 14.60
C THR A 24 1.58 10.95 14.09
N ALA A 25 2.08 12.16 13.83
CA ALA A 25 1.33 13.23 13.20
C ALA A 25 0.92 12.85 11.77
N LEU A 26 1.81 12.20 11.02
CA LEU A 26 1.55 11.74 9.66
C LEU A 26 0.47 10.64 9.63
N ALA A 27 0.52 9.68 10.55
CA ALA A 27 -0.48 8.62 10.71
C ALA A 27 -1.87 9.19 11.01
N SER A 28 -1.97 10.31 11.72
CA SER A 28 -3.27 10.95 11.96
C SER A 28 -3.89 11.55 10.68
N ARG A 29 -3.08 11.81 9.65
CA ARG A 29 -3.49 12.45 8.38
C ARG A 29 -3.79 11.47 7.25
N VAL A 30 -3.44 10.18 7.36
CA VAL A 30 -3.67 9.23 6.26
C VAL A 30 -5.14 8.84 6.13
N VAL A 31 -5.58 8.70 4.88
CA VAL A 31 -6.92 8.23 4.51
C VAL A 31 -6.83 7.09 3.50
N TYR A 32 -7.79 6.17 3.55
CA TYR A 32 -7.92 5.10 2.58
C TYR A 32 -8.96 5.50 1.52
N GLU A 33 -8.53 5.65 0.27
CA GLU A 33 -9.41 6.04 -0.84
C GLU A 33 -10.06 4.83 -1.52
N GLY A 34 -9.50 3.64 -1.28
CA GLY A 34 -9.93 2.38 -1.86
C GLY A 34 -9.74 2.28 -3.38
N SER A 35 -9.20 1.15 -3.84
CA SER A 35 -8.91 0.96 -5.27
C SER A 35 -10.07 0.26 -5.99
N PRO A 36 -10.79 0.91 -6.92
CA PRO A 36 -11.78 0.21 -7.76
C PRO A 36 -11.14 -0.75 -8.77
N GLU A 37 -9.85 -0.57 -9.08
CA GLU A 37 -9.07 -1.34 -10.06
C GLU A 37 -8.80 -2.80 -9.65
N HIS A 38 -9.05 -3.13 -8.38
CA HIS A 38 -8.89 -4.45 -7.78
C HIS A 38 -10.18 -5.01 -7.21
N LYS A 39 -11.31 -4.30 -7.41
CA LYS A 39 -12.60 -4.66 -6.85
C LYS A 39 -13.48 -5.22 -7.97
N ARG A 40 -13.85 -6.48 -7.80
CA ARG A 40 -14.87 -7.16 -8.62
C ARG A 40 -16.29 -6.66 -8.33
N TYR A 41 -16.45 -5.82 -7.30
CA TYR A 41 -17.70 -5.23 -6.85
C TYR A 41 -17.63 -3.69 -6.85
N PRO A 42 -18.76 -3.00 -7.09
CA PRO A 42 -18.80 -1.54 -7.04
C PRO A 42 -18.40 -1.04 -5.65
N TYR A 43 -17.63 0.05 -5.62
CA TYR A 43 -17.08 0.62 -4.38
C TYR A 43 -17.10 2.14 -4.47
N HIS A 44 -17.65 2.80 -3.44
CA HIS A 44 -17.86 4.26 -3.42
C HIS A 44 -18.58 4.79 -4.66
N GLY A 45 -19.60 4.06 -5.15
CA GLY A 45 -20.36 4.45 -6.35
C GLY A 45 -19.59 4.36 -7.67
N ARG A 46 -18.33 3.87 -7.67
CA ARG A 46 -17.56 3.61 -8.89
C ARG A 46 -17.80 2.18 -9.39
N PRO A 47 -17.85 1.97 -10.72
CA PRO A 47 -18.01 0.64 -11.30
C PRO A 47 -16.82 -0.28 -10.95
N PRO A 48 -17.05 -1.59 -10.82
CA PRO A 48 -15.98 -2.57 -10.62
C PRO A 48 -15.03 -2.57 -11.80
N GLY A 49 -13.72 -2.59 -11.53
CA GLY A 49 -12.69 -2.44 -12.53
C GLY A 49 -11.54 -3.44 -12.37
N LEU A 50 -11.83 -4.66 -11.90
CA LEU A 50 -10.81 -5.70 -11.71
C LEU A 50 -10.07 -5.95 -13.04
N ARG A 51 -8.82 -5.52 -13.10
CA ARG A 51 -7.95 -5.81 -14.24
C ARG A 51 -7.59 -7.30 -14.25
N ALA A 52 -7.40 -7.88 -15.44
CA ALA A 52 -7.11 -9.32 -15.57
C ALA A 52 -5.81 -9.75 -14.85
N ASP A 53 -4.87 -8.82 -14.68
CA ASP A 53 -3.59 -8.97 -13.99
C ASP A 53 -3.62 -8.58 -12.49
N ALA A 54 -4.76 -8.13 -11.98
CA ALA A 54 -4.90 -7.64 -10.61
C ALA A 54 -5.36 -8.74 -9.63
N SER A 55 -4.79 -8.72 -8.41
CA SER A 55 -5.34 -9.49 -7.30
C SER A 55 -6.75 -9.02 -6.95
N ASP A 56 -7.70 -9.96 -6.88
CA ASP A 56 -9.04 -9.73 -6.36
C ASP A 56 -8.94 -9.33 -4.89
N CYS A 57 -9.48 -8.15 -4.56
CA CYS A 57 -9.65 -7.75 -3.18
C CYS A 57 -10.90 -8.47 -2.65
N ASP A 58 -10.72 -9.36 -1.67
CA ASP A 58 -11.77 -10.23 -1.17
C ASP A 58 -13.02 -9.44 -0.77
N LYS A 59 -14.20 -10.03 -1.03
CA LYS A 59 -15.50 -9.43 -0.72
C LYS A 59 -15.65 -9.10 0.77
N ALA A 60 -14.93 -9.82 1.64
CA ALA A 60 -14.85 -9.58 3.07
C ALA A 60 -14.29 -8.20 3.45
N HIS A 61 -13.58 -7.52 2.53
CA HIS A 61 -12.96 -6.22 2.76
C HIS A 61 -13.86 -5.03 2.38
N ILE A 62 -15.09 -5.27 1.88
CA ILE A 62 -16.06 -4.21 1.61
C ILE A 62 -16.58 -3.63 2.93
N GLY A 63 -16.50 -2.30 3.09
CA GLY A 63 -16.95 -1.60 4.30
C GLY A 63 -15.95 -1.63 5.46
N ARG A 64 -14.72 -2.12 5.23
CA ARG A 64 -13.63 -2.14 6.22
C ARG A 64 -12.68 -0.96 6.12
N ASP A 65 -13.16 0.17 5.63
CA ASP A 65 -12.34 1.37 5.39
C ASP A 65 -11.62 1.85 6.64
N ALA A 66 -12.30 1.77 7.80
CA ALA A 66 -11.70 2.10 9.10
C ALA A 66 -10.55 1.15 9.48
N GLU A 67 -10.65 -0.14 9.15
CA GLU A 67 -9.61 -1.14 9.38
C GLU A 67 -8.41 -0.86 8.48
N PHE A 68 -8.64 -0.54 7.20
CA PHE A 68 -7.55 -0.16 6.30
C PHE A 68 -6.85 1.13 6.73
N VAL A 69 -7.59 2.13 7.20
CA VAL A 69 -6.97 3.34 7.79
C VAL A 69 -6.13 2.97 9.02
N ALA A 70 -6.62 2.09 9.89
CA ALA A 70 -5.84 1.61 11.02
C ALA A 70 -4.54 0.90 10.56
N TRP A 71 -4.61 0.06 9.53
CA TRP A 71 -3.42 -0.61 8.98
C TRP A 71 -2.41 0.37 8.38
N LEU A 72 -2.85 1.42 7.69
CA LEU A 72 -1.96 2.47 7.18
C LEU A 72 -1.24 3.19 8.33
N ARG A 73 -1.96 3.47 9.42
CA ARG A 73 -1.40 4.08 10.63
C ARG A 73 -0.38 3.18 11.29
N GLU A 74 -0.72 1.91 11.47
CA GLU A 74 0.21 0.92 12.01
C GLU A 74 1.46 0.79 11.14
N ALA A 75 1.32 0.73 9.81
CA ALA A 75 2.45 0.63 8.90
C ALA A 75 3.40 1.83 9.05
N LEU A 76 2.86 3.05 9.15
CA LEU A 76 3.64 4.25 9.43
C LEU A 76 4.35 4.18 10.79
N LEU A 77 3.64 3.81 11.85
CA LEU A 77 4.18 3.75 13.21
C LEU A 77 5.26 2.68 13.38
N ASN A 78 5.16 1.57 12.65
CA ASN A 78 6.16 0.50 12.63
C ASN A 78 7.33 0.79 11.66
N GLY A 79 7.31 1.92 10.95
CA GLY A 79 8.35 2.25 9.96
C GLY A 79 8.30 1.37 8.71
N HIS A 80 7.17 0.72 8.44
CA HIS A 80 6.94 -0.13 7.28
C HIS A 80 6.64 0.71 6.02
N ILE A 81 7.58 1.58 5.67
CA ILE A 81 7.39 2.68 4.73
C ILE A 81 8.38 2.56 3.56
N GLY A 82 7.98 3.03 2.39
CA GLY A 82 8.74 2.89 1.15
C GLY A 82 8.92 4.18 0.38
N ALA A 83 10.09 4.29 -0.27
CA ALA A 83 10.49 5.39 -1.11
C ALA A 83 9.91 5.28 -2.56
N PRO A 84 9.92 6.37 -3.35
CA PRO A 84 10.25 7.75 -2.97
C PRO A 84 9.25 8.35 -1.97
N TRP A 85 9.67 9.41 -1.28
CA TRP A 85 8.77 10.24 -0.49
C TRP A 85 8.18 11.34 -1.38
N GLU A 86 6.89 11.59 -1.26
CA GLU A 86 6.16 12.59 -2.04
C GLU A 86 5.62 13.68 -1.09
N GLY A 87 6.49 14.65 -0.79
CA GLY A 87 6.25 15.61 0.30
C GLY A 87 6.52 14.93 1.64
N ASP A 88 5.58 15.04 2.58
CA ASP A 88 5.67 14.41 3.91
C ASP A 88 5.29 12.92 3.89
N PHE A 89 4.74 12.41 2.79
CA PHE A 89 4.16 11.06 2.73
C PHE A 89 5.08 10.08 1.99
N PRO A 90 5.32 8.87 2.53
CA PRO A 90 6.01 7.82 1.79
C PRO A 90 5.11 7.31 0.67
N ARG A 91 5.68 6.97 -0.48
CA ARG A 91 4.88 6.49 -1.62
C ARG A 91 4.29 5.10 -1.38
N TYR A 92 4.98 4.27 -0.61
CA TYR A 92 4.52 2.92 -0.28
C TYR A 92 4.45 2.71 1.23
N LEU A 93 3.48 1.92 1.66
CA LEU A 93 3.33 1.40 3.02
C LEU A 93 3.07 -0.09 2.93
N TRP A 94 3.57 -0.87 3.89
CA TRP A 94 3.34 -2.31 3.92
C TRP A 94 2.77 -2.76 5.25
N ARG A 95 1.80 -3.67 5.20
CA ARG A 95 1.25 -4.32 6.39
C ARG A 95 1.07 -5.80 6.10
N ARG A 96 1.66 -6.63 6.96
CA ARG A 96 1.39 -8.07 6.97
C ARG A 96 0.12 -8.37 7.78
N GLU A 97 -0.82 -9.11 7.23
CA GLU A 97 -1.98 -9.64 7.94
C GLU A 97 -2.02 -11.15 7.69
N GLY A 98 -1.72 -11.93 8.73
CA GLY A 98 -1.48 -13.38 8.60
C GLY A 98 -0.36 -13.70 7.60
N ASP A 99 -0.71 -14.46 6.57
CA ASP A 99 0.17 -14.85 5.47
C ASP A 99 0.14 -13.89 4.27
N VAL A 100 -0.69 -12.85 4.31
CA VAL A 100 -0.84 -11.89 3.20
C VAL A 100 -0.18 -10.57 3.56
N VAL A 101 0.68 -10.05 2.69
CA VAL A 101 1.22 -8.70 2.83
C VAL A 101 0.47 -7.76 1.91
N TYR A 102 -0.07 -6.70 2.48
CA TYR A 102 -0.74 -5.64 1.76
C TYR A 102 0.25 -4.50 1.48
N GLU A 103 0.30 -4.08 0.23
CA GLU A 103 1.01 -2.88 -0.21
C GLU A 103 -0.01 -1.76 -0.42
N ALA A 104 0.17 -0.66 0.29
CA ALA A 104 -0.58 0.55 0.08
C ALA A 104 0.28 1.60 -0.64
N ARG A 105 -0.27 2.17 -1.70
CA ARG A 105 0.39 3.17 -2.52
C ARG A 105 -0.33 4.51 -2.41
N LEU A 106 0.44 5.57 -2.24
CA LEU A 106 -0.07 6.94 -2.22
C LEU A 106 -0.72 7.28 -3.57
N THR A 107 -1.96 7.77 -3.53
CA THR A 107 -2.73 8.26 -4.68
C THR A 107 -2.83 9.78 -4.68
N ASN A 108 -2.93 10.38 -3.48
CA ASN A 108 -3.03 11.83 -3.32
C ASN A 108 -2.21 12.29 -2.12
N ARG A 109 -1.08 12.94 -2.40
CA ARG A 109 -0.18 13.52 -1.38
C ARG A 109 -0.78 14.68 -0.59
N GLU A 110 -1.74 15.41 -1.14
CA GLU A 110 -2.35 16.55 -0.46
C GLU A 110 -3.33 16.09 0.62
N GLN A 111 -4.03 14.98 0.36
CA GLN A 111 -4.98 14.38 1.28
C GLN A 111 -4.37 13.25 2.14
N GLY A 112 -3.15 12.81 1.84
CA GLY A 112 -2.57 11.61 2.46
C GLY A 112 -3.35 10.34 2.09
N ALA A 113 -3.89 10.29 0.87
CA ALA A 113 -4.77 9.22 0.43
C ALA A 113 -3.97 8.05 -0.15
N TYR A 114 -4.27 6.85 0.33
CA TYR A 114 -3.64 5.61 -0.11
C TYR A 114 -4.65 4.61 -0.68
N LYS A 115 -4.17 3.80 -1.62
CA LYS A 115 -4.88 2.61 -2.13
C LYS A 115 -4.07 1.34 -1.81
N GLY A 116 -4.72 0.37 -1.19
CA GLY A 116 -4.11 -0.90 -0.79
C GLY A 116 -4.47 -2.06 -1.72
N TYR A 117 -3.52 -2.99 -1.91
CA TYR A 117 -3.75 -4.28 -2.58
C TYR A 117 -2.86 -5.38 -1.97
N PRO A 118 -3.31 -6.64 -1.97
CA PRO A 118 -2.51 -7.76 -1.49
C PRO A 118 -1.41 -8.14 -2.49
N LEU A 119 -0.21 -8.36 -1.96
CA LEU A 119 0.92 -8.97 -2.67
C LEU A 119 0.74 -10.49 -2.67
N LYS A 120 0.80 -11.09 -3.86
CA LYS A 120 0.60 -12.54 -4.05
C LYS A 120 1.89 -13.36 -4.07
N ASP A 121 3.04 -12.70 -4.11
CA ASP A 121 4.32 -13.35 -4.36
C ASP A 121 5.30 -12.99 -3.24
N GLU A 122 5.86 -14.01 -2.59
CA GLU A 122 6.78 -13.84 -1.45
C GLU A 122 8.12 -13.23 -1.89
N MET A 123 8.52 -13.41 -3.15
CA MET A 123 9.73 -12.75 -3.70
C MET A 123 9.52 -11.25 -3.97
N GLU A 124 8.31 -10.78 -3.72
CA GLU A 124 7.86 -9.42 -3.94
C GLU A 124 7.64 -8.67 -2.61
N LEU A 125 8.03 -9.26 -1.48
CA LEU A 125 7.96 -8.63 -0.16
C LEU A 125 9.18 -7.75 0.10
N PRO A 126 9.01 -6.60 0.78
CA PRO A 126 10.14 -5.86 1.33
C PRO A 126 10.87 -6.66 2.41
N GLU A 127 12.21 -6.60 2.42
CA GLU A 127 13.02 -7.16 3.51
C GLU A 127 12.69 -6.41 4.82
N GLY A 128 12.17 -7.14 5.82
CA GLY A 128 11.85 -6.59 7.15
C GLY A 128 10.37 -6.51 7.54
N ILE A 129 9.45 -7.13 6.78
CA ILE A 129 7.99 -7.21 7.05
C ILE A 129 7.53 -8.64 7.39
#